data_AF-A0A3P8K6E4-F1
#
_entry.id   AF-A0A3P8K6E4-F1
#
_cell.length_a   1.000
_cell.length_b   1.000
_cell.length_c   1.000
_cell.angle_alpha   90.00
_cell.angle_beta   90.00
_cell.angle_gamma   90.00
#
_symmetry.space_group_name_H-M   'P 1'
#
loop_
_entity.id
_entity.type
_entity.pdbx_description
1 polymer ?
#
loop_
_entity_poly.entity_id
_entity_poly.type
_entity_poly.pdbx_seq_one_letter_code
_entity_poly.pdbx_strand_id
1 'polypeptide(L)' 'MTLVADQEPVYDVYTGKPLAEGAPVFAAARLGLEPPRYCTYCARRMIVQVSPHGWTARCSRHGAFDSSTGER' A
#
# COMPACT_ATOMS: atom_id res chain seq x y z
N MET A 1 7.25 0.55 -17.88
CA MET A 1 6.54 0.43 -16.58
C MET A 1 7.61 0.31 -15.53
N THR A 2 7.97 1.39 -14.85
CA THR A 2 9.12 1.37 -13.94
C THR A 2 8.68 0.80 -12.60
N LEU A 3 9.19 -0.38 -12.26
CA LEU A 3 9.15 -0.94 -10.91
C LEU A 3 10.14 -0.13 -10.08
N VAL A 4 9.68 0.95 -9.46
CA VAL A 4 10.57 1.70 -8.56
C VAL A 4 10.45 1.08 -7.17
N ALA A 5 11.27 0.05 -6.95
CA ALA A 5 11.54 -0.51 -5.64
C ALA A 5 12.44 0.41 -4.78
N ASP A 6 12.86 1.55 -5.34
CA ASP A 6 13.88 2.48 -4.79
C ASP A 6 13.31 3.89 -4.52
N GLN A 7 12.00 4.05 -4.31
CA GLN A 7 11.47 5.32 -3.79
C GLN A 7 11.21 5.17 -2.30
N GLU A 8 11.44 6.23 -1.54
CA GLU A 8 11.05 6.28 -0.13
C GLU A 8 9.54 6.46 -0.01
N PRO A 9 8.88 5.80 0.95
CA PRO A 9 7.46 5.98 1.19
C PRO A 9 7.19 7.41 1.70
N VAL A 10 6.25 8.10 1.06
CA VAL A 10 5.89 9.51 1.39
C VAL A 10 4.46 9.60 1.93
N TYR A 11 3.59 8.66 1.55
CA TYR A 11 2.17 8.68 1.86
C TYR A 11 1.73 7.45 2.64
N ASP A 12 0.78 7.66 3.55
CA ASP A 12 0.11 6.60 4.28
C ASP A 12 -0.74 5.74 3.33
N VAL A 13 -0.60 4.42 3.45
CA VAL A 13 -1.20 3.45 2.53
C VAL A 13 -2.70 3.26 2.71
N TYR A 14 -3.27 3.71 3.82
CA TYR A 14 -4.70 3.52 4.15
C TYR A 14 -5.53 4.79 3.92
N THR A 15 -4.90 5.95 4.02
CA THR A 15 -5.55 7.26 3.93
C THR A 15 -5.09 8.09 2.74
N GLY A 16 -3.89 7.85 2.21
CA GLY A 16 -3.27 8.64 1.16
C GLY A 16 -2.70 9.99 1.63
N LYS A 17 -2.72 10.28 2.94
CA LYS A 17 -2.14 11.51 3.49
C LYS A 17 -0.61 11.43 3.57
N PRO A 18 0.11 12.55 3.44
CA PRO A 18 1.56 12.58 3.67
C PRO A 18 1.91 12.04 5.06
N LEU A 19 2.94 11.19 5.13
CA LEU A 19 3.42 10.59 6.38
C LEU A 19 3.90 11.65 7.38
N ALA A 20 4.45 12.75 6.88
CA ALA A 20 4.90 13.89 7.69
C ALA A 20 3.77 14.54 8.51
N GLU A 21 2.52 14.47 8.04
CA GLU A 21 1.36 15.02 8.76
C GLU A 21 0.79 14.03 9.79
N GLY A 22 1.17 12.75 9.70
CA GLY A 22 0.57 11.65 10.45
C GLY A 22 -0.84 11.32 9.97
N ALA A 23 -1.14 10.03 9.85
CA ALA A 23 -2.46 9.56 9.49
C ALA A 23 -3.03 8.67 10.62
N PRO A 24 -4.25 8.94 11.12
CA PRO A 24 -4.90 8.01 12.03
C PRO A 24 -5.23 6.73 11.27
N VAL A 25 -4.50 5.66 11.58
CA VAL A 25 -4.79 4.31 11.10
C VAL A 25 -5.71 3.60 12.09
N PHE A 26 -6.70 2.90 11.56
CA PHE A 26 -7.71 2.18 12.33
C PHE A 26 -7.19 0.80 12.73
N ALA A 27 -7.87 0.16 13.69
CA ALA A 27 -7.32 -1.02 14.38
C ALA A 27 -7.01 -2.19 13.43
N ALA A 28 -7.86 -2.45 12.43
CA ALA A 28 -7.65 -3.54 11.49
C ALA A 28 -6.40 -3.34 10.61
N ALA A 29 -6.16 -2.11 10.13
CA ALA A 29 -4.92 -1.72 9.45
C ALA A 29 -3.66 -1.91 10.30
N ARG A 30 -3.72 -1.61 11.60
CA ARG A 30 -2.59 -1.87 12.54
C ARG A 30 -2.31 -3.35 12.75
N LEU A 31 -3.34 -4.19 12.64
CA LEU A 31 -3.23 -5.63 12.75
C LEU A 31 -2.83 -6.32 11.42
N GLY A 32 -2.57 -5.55 10.35
CA GLY A 32 -2.22 -6.08 9.03
C GLY A 32 -3.38 -6.82 8.33
N LEU A 33 -4.61 -6.66 8.83
CA LEU A 33 -5.80 -7.33 8.29
C LEU A 33 -6.37 -6.63 7.05
N GLU A 34 -5.81 -5.47 6.70
CA GLU A 34 -6.30 -4.66 5.61
C GLU A 34 -5.26 -4.47 4.51
N PRO A 35 -5.67 -4.65 3.25
CA PRO A 35 -4.81 -4.35 2.13
C PRO A 35 -4.62 -2.82 1.97
N PRO A 36 -3.46 -2.38 1.49
CA PRO A 36 -3.20 -0.98 1.22
C PRO A 36 -4.14 -0.44 0.14
N ARG A 37 -4.72 0.73 0.37
CA ARG A 37 -5.68 1.38 -0.54
C ARG A 37 -5.03 2.42 -1.45
N TYR A 38 -3.94 3.02 -0.97
CA TYR A 38 -3.23 4.11 -1.64
C TYR A 38 -1.77 3.74 -1.85
N CYS A 39 -1.23 4.17 -2.99
CA CYS A 39 0.19 3.98 -3.26
C CYS A 39 1.02 4.89 -2.36
N THR A 40 1.96 4.30 -1.62
CA THR A 40 2.81 5.02 -0.66
C THR A 40 3.73 6.08 -1.31
N TYR A 41 3.91 6.04 -2.64
CA TYR A 41 4.78 6.97 -3.37
C TYR A 41 4.05 8.11 -4.09
N CYS A 42 2.75 8.00 -4.38
CA CYS A 42 2.02 9.08 -5.08
C CYS A 42 0.57 9.31 -4.63
N ALA A 43 0.13 8.69 -3.54
CA ALA A 43 -1.22 8.80 -2.99
C ALA A 43 -2.37 8.41 -3.95
N ARG A 44 -2.09 7.78 -5.10
CA ARG A 44 -3.15 7.28 -5.99
C ARG A 44 -3.83 6.07 -5.36
N ARG A 45 -5.15 6.01 -5.47
CA ARG A 45 -5.91 4.79 -5.15
C ARG A 45 -5.46 3.64 -6.03
N MET A 46 -5.22 2.50 -5.41
CA MET A 46 -4.80 1.28 -6.08
C MET A 46 -6.02 0.38 -6.35
N ILE A 47 -5.89 -0.46 -7.38
CA ILE A 47 -6.82 -1.58 -7.56
C ILE A 47 -6.34 -2.71 -6.66
N VAL A 48 -7.18 -3.10 -5.71
CA VAL A 48 -6.89 -4.14 -4.73
C VAL A 48 -7.70 -5.38 -5.06
N GLN A 49 -7.04 -6.53 -5.05
CA GLN A 49 -7.68 -7.85 -5.13
C GLN A 49 -7.30 -8.64 -3.88
N VAL A 50 -8.33 -9.09 -3.16
CA VAL A 50 -8.18 -9.92 -1.96
C VAL A 50 -8.47 -11.36 -2.34
N SER A 51 -7.62 -12.28 -1.87
CA SER A 51 -7.74 -13.73 -2.04
C SER A 51 -7.60 -14.40 -0.68
N PRO A 52 -7.95 -15.69 -0.54
CA PRO A 52 -7.76 -16.41 0.72
C PRO A 52 -6.30 -16.47 1.21
N HIS A 53 -5.33 -16.35 0.30
CA HIS A 53 -3.89 -16.45 0.60
C HIS A 53 -3.22 -15.07 0.72
N GLY A 54 -3.99 -13.98 0.76
CA GLY A 54 -3.46 -12.62 0.84
C GLY A 54 -4.02 -11.70 -0.23
N TRP A 55 -3.27 -10.66 -0.60
CA TRP A 55 -3.77 -9.62 -1.49
C TRP A 55 -2.72 -9.15 -2.49
N THR A 56 -3.22 -8.59 -3.60
CA THR A 56 -2.43 -7.81 -4.55
C THR A 56 -3.03 -6.41 -4.66
N ALA A 57 -2.17 -5.40 -4.77
CA ALA A 57 -2.56 -4.01 -4.93
C ALA A 57 -1.75 -3.39 -6.06
N ARG A 58 -2.42 -2.81 -7.07
CA ARG A 58 -1.75 -2.23 -8.24
C ARG A 58 -1.95 -0.72 -8.33
N CYS A 59 -0.83 0.00 -8.33
CA CYS A 59 -0.77 1.40 -8.73
C CYS A 59 -0.58 1.50 -10.25
N SER A 60 -1.33 2.39 -10.89
CA SER A 60 -1.19 2.66 -12.34
C SER A 60 0.18 3.22 -12.73
N ARG A 61 0.91 3.85 -11.80
CA ARG A 61 2.22 4.45 -12.03
C ARG A 61 3.38 3.56 -11.54
N HIS A 62 3.25 3.01 -10.34
CA HIS A 62 4.37 2.38 -9.63
C HIS A 62 4.34 0.85 -9.62
N GLY A 63 3.32 0.23 -10.22
CA GLY A 63 3.26 -1.22 -10.34
C GLY A 63 2.50 -1.90 -9.21
N ALA A 64 2.79 -3.18 -9.01
CA ALA A 64 2.07 -4.04 -8.07
C ALA A 64 2.83 -4.19 -6.74
N PHE A 65 2.04 -4.36 -5.68
CA PHE A 65 2.45 -4.74 -4.34
C PHE A 65 1.65 -5.99 -3.97
N ASP A 66 2.22 -6.86 -3.17
CA ASP A 66 1.55 -8.07 -2.71
C ASP A 66 1.92 -8.37 -1.26
N SER A 67 1.09 -9.21 -0.62
CA SER A 67 1.29 -9.61 0.77
C SER A 67 2.49 -10.56 0.98
N SER A 68 3.03 -11.18 -0.08
CA SER A 68 4.06 -12.21 0.03
C SER A 68 5.47 -11.68 0.27
N THR A 69 5.67 -10.37 0.10
CA THR A 69 6.95 -9.70 0.36
C THR A 69 7.40 -9.78 1.83
N GLY A 70 6.54 -10.19 2.77
CA GLY A 70 6.86 -10.41 4.19
C GLY A 70 7.10 -11.86 4.64
N GLU A 71 7.06 -12.85 3.73
CA GLU A 71 7.07 -14.28 4.08
C GLU A 71 8.45 -14.97 3.86
N ARG A 72 9.56 -14.22 3.78
CA ARG A 72 10.91 -14.78 3.57
C ARG A 72 11.84 -14.60 4.77
#